data_AF-A0A1Y1N304-F1
#
_entry.id   AF-A0A1Y1N304-F1
#
_cell.length_a   1.000
_cell.length_b   1.000
_cell.length_c   1.000
_cell.angle_alpha   90.00
_cell.angle_beta   90.00
_cell.angle_gamma   90.00
#
_symmetry.space_group_name_H-M   'P 1'
#
loop_
_entity.id
_entity.type
_entity.pdbx_description
1 polymer ?
#
loop_
_entity_poly.entity_id
_entity_poly.type
_entity_poly.pdbx_seq_one_letter_code
_entity_poly.pdbx_strand_id
1 'polypeptide(L)'
;AVSSVHSHFKYEHKHVPILSTTLGARNELELNPYTLEINHPTCIVLITLPQKLEKAADHDESALNPTMLLMASNIMNNKLTRGNDDDDDSDVGLAPFDKIIFWICSNILTQSKCTLAISTICKSIRIKYYGPISPINDNYIKLYQEGKGLILHQLQILNMTNYGKKRLAIDVIIHKEQ
;
A
#
# COMPACT_ATOMS: atom_id res chain seq x y z
N ALA A 1 -13.73 -15.01 -21.60
CA ALA A 1 -12.42 -14.37 -21.78
C ALA A 1 -12.31 -13.23 -20.77
N VAL A 2 -11.20 -13.17 -20.03
CA VAL A 2 -10.93 -12.08 -19.08
C VAL A 2 -10.22 -10.97 -19.86
N SER A 3 -10.92 -9.88 -20.15
CA SER A 3 -10.48 -8.84 -21.11
C SER A 3 -9.67 -7.69 -20.49
N SER A 4 -9.41 -7.70 -19.18
CA SER A 4 -8.59 -6.67 -18.52
C SER A 4 -7.92 -7.19 -17.25
N VAL A 5 -6.81 -6.55 -16.84
CA VAL A 5 -6.15 -6.80 -15.54
C VAL A 5 -7.13 -6.66 -14.39
N HIS A 6 -8.03 -5.67 -14.46
CA HIS A 6 -9.12 -5.48 -13.50
C HIS A 6 -10.03 -6.72 -13.41
N SER A 7 -10.49 -7.24 -14.55
CA SER A 7 -11.36 -8.42 -14.60
C SER A 7 -10.64 -9.68 -14.11
N HIS A 8 -9.33 -9.80 -14.38
CA HIS A 8 -8.50 -10.91 -13.92
C HIS A 8 -8.36 -10.88 -12.41
N PHE A 9 -7.94 -9.74 -11.88
CA PHE A 9 -7.77 -9.55 -10.45
C PHE A 9 -9.08 -9.76 -9.68
N LYS A 10 -10.20 -9.27 -10.23
CA LYS A 10 -11.53 -9.46 -9.63
C LYS A 10 -11.97 -10.92 -9.61
N TYR A 11 -11.63 -11.69 -10.64
CA TYR A 11 -11.94 -13.11 -10.70
C TYR A 11 -11.20 -13.89 -9.60
N GLU A 12 -9.91 -13.58 -9.42
CA GLU A 12 -9.04 -14.28 -8.47
C GLU A 12 -9.23 -13.80 -7.02
N HIS A 13 -9.53 -12.52 -6.82
CA HIS A 13 -9.57 -11.89 -5.50
C HIS A 13 -10.94 -11.26 -5.20
N LYS A 14 -11.98 -12.09 -5.14
CA LYS A 14 -13.38 -11.67 -4.90
C LYS A 14 -13.62 -10.87 -3.61
N HIS A 15 -12.73 -11.01 -2.63
CA HIS A 15 -12.84 -10.35 -1.32
C HIS A 15 -12.15 -8.99 -1.26
N VAL A 16 -11.41 -8.60 -2.30
CA VAL A 16 -10.72 -7.30 -2.34
C VAL A 16 -11.75 -6.21 -2.68
N PRO A 17 -11.97 -5.20 -1.81
CA PRO A 17 -12.83 -4.07 -2.11
C PRO A 17 -12.31 -3.29 -3.33
N ILE A 18 -13.26 -2.81 -4.15
CA ILE A 18 -12.99 -2.00 -5.32
C ILE A 18 -13.48 -0.59 -5.04
N LEU A 19 -12.58 0.39 -5.12
CA LEU A 19 -12.89 1.80 -5.01
C LEU A 19 -12.70 2.49 -6.36
N SER A 20 -13.77 3.13 -6.85
CA SER A 20 -13.66 4.08 -7.96
C SER A 20 -13.49 5.48 -7.38
N THR A 21 -12.34 6.11 -7.59
CA THR A 21 -12.01 7.38 -6.91
C THR A 21 -11.30 8.37 -7.82
N THR A 22 -11.74 9.63 -7.80
CA THR A 22 -11.08 10.73 -8.52
C THR A 22 -9.81 11.19 -7.79
N LEU A 23 -8.93 11.87 -8.52
CA LEU A 23 -7.82 12.61 -7.90
C LEU A 23 -8.39 13.67 -6.93
N GLY A 24 -7.81 13.77 -5.74
CA GLY A 24 -8.22 14.65 -4.64
C GLY A 24 -9.26 14.04 -3.69
N ALA A 25 -9.76 12.83 -3.94
CA ALA A 25 -10.74 12.18 -3.06
C ALA A 25 -10.07 11.37 -1.94
N ARG A 26 -10.73 11.35 -0.77
CA ARG A 26 -10.34 10.57 0.41
C ARG A 26 -11.28 9.40 0.56
N ASN A 27 -10.71 8.21 0.76
CA ASN A 27 -11.47 7.00 1.05
C ASN A 27 -11.00 6.38 2.36
N GLU A 28 -11.95 6.07 3.25
CA GLU A 28 -11.70 5.38 4.51
C GLU A 28 -11.88 3.87 4.33
N LEU A 29 -10.96 3.10 4.88
CA LEU A 29 -10.88 1.65 4.74
C LEU A 29 -10.68 1.00 6.10
N GLU A 30 -11.33 -0.14 6.31
CA GLU A 30 -11.14 -0.94 7.52
C GLU A 30 -10.47 -2.26 7.18
N LEU A 31 -9.30 -2.51 7.77
CA LEU A 31 -8.54 -3.75 7.59
C LEU A 31 -8.35 -4.49 8.93
N ASN A 32 -8.40 -5.82 8.91
CA ASN A 32 -7.90 -6.61 10.03
C ASN A 32 -6.39 -6.90 9.84
N PRO A 33 -5.49 -6.32 10.64
CA PRO A 33 -4.05 -6.52 10.47
C PRO A 33 -3.59 -7.96 10.74
N TYR A 34 -4.36 -8.75 11.51
CA TYR A 34 -4.02 -10.14 11.82
C TYR A 34 -4.26 -11.10 10.66
N THR A 35 -4.99 -10.69 9.62
CA THR A 35 -5.21 -11.52 8.44
C THR A 35 -4.07 -11.39 7.42
N LEU A 36 -3.05 -10.58 7.72
CA LEU A 36 -1.89 -10.41 6.86
C LEU A 36 -0.86 -11.50 7.12
N GLU A 37 -0.57 -12.27 6.08
CA GLU A 37 0.47 -13.27 6.11
C GLU A 37 1.87 -12.63 6.26
N ILE A 38 2.71 -13.31 7.04
CA ILE A 38 4.08 -12.85 7.30
C ILE A 38 4.92 -12.98 6.02
N ASN A 39 5.56 -11.87 5.64
CA ASN A 39 6.38 -11.73 4.43
C ASN A 39 5.61 -12.09 3.15
N HIS A 40 4.30 -11.82 3.10
CA HIS A 40 3.51 -11.99 1.89
C HIS A 40 2.73 -10.71 1.58
N PRO A 41 2.94 -10.11 0.39
CA PRO A 41 2.20 -8.92 0.00
C PRO A 41 0.73 -9.27 -0.26
N THR A 42 -0.18 -8.66 0.48
CA THR A 42 -1.62 -8.84 0.35
C THR A 42 -2.22 -7.59 -0.28
N CYS A 43 -2.99 -7.76 -1.36
CA CYS A 43 -3.80 -6.67 -1.89
C CYS A 43 -4.99 -6.40 -0.98
N ILE A 44 -5.10 -5.15 -0.54
CA ILE A 44 -6.16 -4.68 0.35
C ILE A 44 -7.28 -4.04 -0.45
N VAL A 45 -6.96 -3.22 -1.44
CA VAL A 45 -7.96 -2.49 -2.24
C VAL A 45 -7.51 -2.34 -3.67
N LEU A 46 -8.44 -2.52 -4.59
CA LEU A 46 -8.29 -2.16 -5.98
C LEU A 46 -8.85 -0.75 -6.21
N ILE A 47 -8.01 0.17 -6.65
CA ILE A 47 -8.38 1.55 -6.95
C ILE A 47 -8.46 1.74 -8.46
N THR A 48 -9.66 2.05 -8.94
CA THR A 48 -9.88 2.45 -10.34
C THR A 48 -9.90 3.97 -10.42
N LEU A 49 -8.98 4.53 -11.20
CA LEU A 49 -8.97 5.96 -11.49
C LEU A 49 -9.94 6.26 -12.63
N PRO A 50 -10.86 7.23 -12.47
CA PRO A 50 -11.77 7.64 -13.52
C PRO A 50 -10.99 8.29 -14.65
N GLN A 51 -11.23 7.84 -15.88
CA GLN A 51 -10.67 8.46 -17.08
C GLN A 51 -11.27 9.86 -17.26
N LYS A 52 -10.51 10.89 -16.92
CA LYS A 52 -10.63 12.22 -17.55
C LYS A 52 -9.25 12.83 -17.66
N LEU A 53 -8.55 12.55 -18.75
CA LEU A 53 -7.48 13.42 -19.24
C LEU A 53 -7.46 13.36 -20.77
N GLU A 54 -8.08 14.41 -21.34
CA GLU A 54 -7.83 15.08 -22.62
C GLU A 54 -7.65 14.24 -23.90
N LYS A 55 -8.41 14.64 -24.93
CA LYS A 55 -8.30 14.14 -26.31
C LYS A 55 -6.85 14.10 -26.80
N ALA A 56 -6.26 12.91 -26.93
CA ALA A 56 -5.21 12.56 -27.91
C ALA A 56 -4.87 11.08 -27.65
N ALA A 57 -4.75 10.17 -28.60
CA ALA A 57 -4.76 10.22 -30.06
C ALA A 57 -5.30 8.86 -30.55
N ASP A 58 -5.61 8.76 -31.85
CA ASP A 58 -6.15 7.58 -32.55
C ASP A 58 -5.29 6.30 -32.43
N HIS A 59 -5.23 5.70 -31.24
CA HIS A 59 -4.81 4.31 -31.08
C HIS A 59 -5.86 3.55 -30.28
N ASP A 60 -6.70 2.91 -31.06
CA ASP A 60 -7.62 1.86 -30.67
C ASP A 60 -6.80 0.65 -30.19
N GLU A 61 -6.64 0.52 -28.86
CA GLU A 61 -6.36 -0.73 -28.16
C GLU A 61 -6.80 -0.57 -26.71
N SER A 62 -8.06 -0.94 -26.42
CA SER A 62 -8.61 -1.21 -25.09
C SER A 62 -8.03 -0.35 -23.95
N ALA A 63 -8.53 0.87 -23.79
CA ALA A 63 -8.11 1.80 -22.75
C ALA A 63 -8.24 1.18 -21.34
N LEU A 64 -7.19 0.50 -20.88
CA LEU A 64 -7.07 -0.06 -19.54
C LEU A 64 -7.26 1.10 -18.58
N ASN A 65 -8.35 1.08 -17.81
CA ASN A 65 -8.54 2.04 -16.74
C ASN A 65 -7.31 1.96 -15.81
N PRO A 66 -6.60 3.08 -15.57
CA PRO A 66 -5.44 3.05 -14.72
C PRO A 66 -5.86 2.52 -13.34
N THR A 67 -5.22 1.42 -12.95
CA THR A 67 -5.60 0.63 -11.80
C THR A 67 -4.44 0.63 -10.82
N MET A 68 -4.69 1.13 -9.63
CA MET A 68 -3.74 1.11 -8.52
C MET A 68 -4.18 0.08 -7.49
N LEU A 69 -3.22 -0.46 -6.74
CA LEU A 69 -3.44 -1.45 -5.70
C LEU A 69 -2.91 -0.88 -4.39
N LEU A 70 -3.75 -0.85 -3.34
CA LEU A 70 -3.25 -0.71 -1.98
C LEU A 70 -2.79 -2.07 -1.50
N MET A 71 -1.49 -2.20 -1.23
CA MET A 71 -0.87 -3.42 -0.75
C MET A 71 -0.47 -3.26 0.72
N ALA A 72 -0.55 -4.35 1.47
CA ALA A 72 0.01 -4.44 2.81
C ALA A 72 0.85 -5.71 2.96
N SER A 73 1.92 -5.64 3.73
CA SER A 73 2.77 -6.78 4.06
C SER A 73 3.22 -6.69 5.49
N ASN A 74 3.10 -7.79 6.22
CA ASN A 74 3.65 -7.94 7.55
C ASN A 74 5.11 -8.42 7.44
N ILE A 75 6.06 -7.63 7.92
CA ILE A 75 7.50 -7.88 7.81
C ILE A 75 8.04 -8.23 9.20
N MET A 76 8.70 -9.39 9.30
CA MET A 76 9.45 -9.78 10.49
C MET A 76 10.89 -9.24 10.43
N ASN A 77 11.32 -8.59 11.51
CA ASN A 77 12.64 -7.95 11.60
C ASN A 77 13.81 -8.95 11.47
N ASN A 78 13.62 -10.24 11.82
CA ASN A 78 14.68 -11.24 11.86
C ASN A 78 15.29 -11.61 10.49
N LYS A 79 14.64 -11.21 9.39
CA LYS A 79 15.17 -11.44 8.03
C LYS A 79 15.92 -10.23 7.46
N LEU A 80 15.82 -9.07 8.10
CA LEU A 80 16.44 -7.82 7.62
C LEU A 80 17.87 -7.63 8.11
N THR A 81 18.28 -8.34 9.16
CA THR A 81 19.63 -8.33 9.75
C THR A 81 20.60 -9.32 9.09
N ARG A 82 20.20 -10.04 8.03
CA ARG A 82 21.05 -11.04 7.36
C ARG A 82 21.65 -10.57 6.03
N GLY A 83 21.71 -9.26 5.81
CA GLY A 83 22.32 -8.67 4.63
C GLY A 83 23.50 -7.77 5.02
N ASN A 84 24.68 -8.37 4.96
CA ASN A 84 26.02 -7.75 4.97
C ASN A 84 26.66 -7.34 6.30
N ASP A 85 27.90 -7.83 6.39
CA ASP A 85 29.08 -7.35 7.10
C ASP A 85 29.34 -7.87 8.52
N ASP A 86 30.38 -8.71 8.59
CA ASP A 86 31.27 -8.86 9.72
C ASP A 86 31.66 -7.46 10.23
N ASP A 87 31.05 -6.98 11.31
CA ASP A 87 31.70 -6.08 12.24
C ASP A 87 30.92 -6.07 13.57
N ASP A 88 31.69 -6.29 14.62
CA ASP A 88 31.34 -6.09 16.02
C ASP A 88 30.82 -4.66 16.20
N ASP A 89 29.53 -4.48 16.52
CA ASP A 89 29.11 -3.40 17.40
C ASP A 89 27.63 -3.54 17.80
N SER A 90 27.43 -3.89 19.07
CA SER A 90 26.30 -3.50 19.93
C SER A 90 25.01 -3.03 19.23
N ASP A 91 24.29 -3.96 18.59
CA ASP A 91 22.99 -3.67 18.00
C ASP A 91 21.98 -3.38 19.12
N VAL A 92 21.68 -2.09 19.29
CA VAL A 92 20.77 -1.55 20.30
C VAL A 92 19.36 -2.08 20.01
N GLY A 93 19.05 -3.23 20.61
CA GLY A 93 17.75 -3.48 21.24
C GLY A 93 16.50 -3.27 20.40
N LEU A 94 16.52 -3.50 19.09
CA LEU A 94 15.29 -3.66 18.33
C LEU A 94 14.78 -5.08 18.51
N ALA A 95 14.05 -5.29 19.62
CA ALA A 95 13.30 -6.52 19.83
C ALA A 95 12.49 -6.87 18.56
N PRO A 96 12.33 -8.18 18.27
CA PRO A 96 11.72 -8.65 17.03
C PRO A 96 10.22 -8.34 17.05
N PHE A 97 9.86 -7.15 16.61
CA PHE A 97 8.48 -6.75 16.45
C PHE A 97 8.09 -6.79 14.99
N ASP A 98 6.89 -7.29 14.75
CA ASP A 98 6.24 -7.27 13.46
C ASP A 98 5.96 -5.82 13.04
N LYS A 99 6.24 -5.51 11.77
CA LYS A 99 5.94 -4.21 11.16
C LYS A 99 5.02 -4.44 9.99
N ILE A 100 4.01 -3.61 9.82
CA ILE A 100 3.16 -3.64 8.63
C ILE A 100 3.49 -2.43 7.78
N ILE A 101 3.93 -2.68 6.55
CA ILE A 101 4.10 -1.65 5.54
C ILE A 101 2.86 -1.60 4.65
N PHE A 102 2.34 -0.40 4.44
CA PHE A 102 1.31 -0.10 3.46
C PHE A 102 1.91 0.75 2.35
N TRP A 103 1.71 0.33 1.11
CA TRP A 103 2.16 1.06 -0.07
C TRP A 103 1.16 0.89 -1.19
N ILE A 104 1.23 1.79 -2.18
CA ILE A 104 0.45 1.63 -3.40
C ILE A 104 1.36 1.26 -4.54
N CYS A 105 0.90 0.30 -5.33
CA CYS A 105 1.54 -0.07 -6.57
C CYS A 105 0.61 0.00 -7.78
N SER A 106 1.21 0.11 -8.96
CA SER A 106 0.51 0.18 -10.24
C SER A 106 1.27 -0.62 -11.30
N ASN A 107 0.54 -1.18 -12.25
CA ASN A 107 1.08 -1.80 -13.46
C ASN A 107 1.31 -0.80 -14.60
N ILE A 108 0.70 0.39 -14.50
CA ILE A 108 0.86 1.48 -15.45
C ILE A 108 1.74 2.55 -14.79
N LEU A 109 2.83 2.92 -15.46
CA LEU A 109 3.62 4.10 -15.12
C LEU A 109 2.72 5.32 -15.31
N THR A 110 2.07 5.78 -14.25
CA THR A 110 1.31 7.03 -14.32
C THR A 110 2.32 8.17 -14.39
N GLN A 111 2.39 8.87 -15.53
CA GLN A 111 3.17 10.11 -15.65
C GLN A 111 2.67 11.21 -14.70
N SER A 112 1.46 11.04 -14.17
CA SER A 112 0.96 11.81 -13.03
C SER A 112 1.81 11.44 -11.82
N LYS A 113 2.65 12.38 -11.38
CA LYS A 113 3.27 12.33 -10.06
C LYS A 113 2.13 12.46 -9.04
N CYS A 114 1.49 11.34 -8.73
CA CYS A 114 0.42 11.31 -7.77
C CYS A 114 1.05 11.11 -6.41
N THR A 115 1.04 12.14 -5.56
CA THR A 115 1.42 11.95 -4.17
C THR A 115 0.29 11.21 -3.47
N LEU A 116 0.59 10.05 -2.90
CA LEU A 116 -0.40 9.32 -2.15
C LEU A 116 -0.24 9.59 -0.66
N ALA A 117 -1.32 10.01 0.00
CA ALA A 117 -1.38 10.06 1.44
C ALA A 117 -2.08 8.79 1.97
N ILE A 118 -1.35 7.94 2.68
CA ILE A 118 -1.95 6.90 3.52
C ILE A 118 -1.87 7.39 4.95
N SER A 119 -2.98 7.45 5.66
CA SER A 119 -2.97 7.88 7.06
C SER A 119 -3.87 7.08 7.98
N THR A 120 -3.49 7.05 9.25
CA THR A 120 -4.29 6.47 10.32
C THR A 120 -4.09 7.27 11.61
N ILE A 121 -4.94 7.06 12.63
CA ILE A 121 -4.94 7.84 13.87
C ILE A 121 -4.62 6.93 15.06
N CYS A 122 -3.58 7.28 15.82
CA CYS A 122 -3.21 6.64 17.09
C CYS A 122 -3.11 7.69 18.19
N LYS A 123 -3.85 7.51 19.30
CA LYS A 123 -3.84 8.46 20.44
C LYS A 123 -4.02 9.93 20.00
N SER A 124 -4.95 10.18 19.09
CA SER A 124 -5.21 11.50 18.48
C SER A 124 -4.09 12.08 17.60
N ILE A 125 -3.01 11.34 17.37
CA ILE A 125 -1.93 11.70 16.44
C ILE A 125 -2.19 11.00 15.10
N ARG A 126 -2.19 11.77 14.01
CA ARG A 126 -2.31 11.21 12.66
C ARG A 126 -0.92 10.83 12.13
N ILE A 127 -0.73 9.55 11.86
CA ILE A 127 0.48 9.02 11.21
C ILE A 127 0.22 8.97 9.71
N LYS A 128 1.16 9.48 8.90
CA LYS A 128 0.98 9.64 7.46
C LYS A 128 2.23 9.26 6.68
N TYR A 129 2.03 8.68 5.50
CA TYR A 129 3.05 8.58 4.47
C TYR A 129 2.63 9.39 3.25
N TYR A 130 3.57 10.11 2.66
CA TYR A 130 3.42 10.85 1.40
C TYR A 130 4.56 10.44 0.47
N GLY A 131 4.25 9.89 -0.71
CA GLY A 131 5.28 9.47 -1.64
C GLY A 131 4.77 8.99 -2.99
N PRO A 132 5.71 8.57 -3.86
CA PRO A 132 5.41 8.10 -5.21
C PRO A 132 4.73 6.72 -5.21
N ILE A 133 4.06 6.40 -6.32
CA ILE A 133 3.50 5.07 -6.57
C ILE A 133 4.64 4.12 -6.95
N SER A 134 4.68 2.94 -6.32
CA SER A 134 5.65 1.89 -6.67
C SER A 134 5.21 1.08 -7.88
N PRO A 135 6.14 0.54 -8.69
CA PRO A 135 5.85 -0.56 -9.60
C PRO A 135 5.26 -1.77 -8.85
N ILE A 136 4.32 -2.49 -9.49
CA ILE A 136 3.70 -3.70 -8.91
C ILE A 136 4.70 -4.82 -8.59
N ASN A 137 5.83 -4.85 -9.30
CA ASN A 137 6.87 -5.87 -9.16
C ASN A 137 7.98 -5.48 -8.17
N ASP A 138 7.86 -4.35 -7.47
CA ASP A 138 8.86 -3.94 -6.49
C ASP A 138 8.90 -4.90 -5.29
N ASN A 139 10.12 -5.17 -4.83
CA ASN A 139 10.34 -5.98 -3.64
C ASN A 139 9.92 -5.19 -2.38
N TYR A 140 8.88 -5.65 -1.68
CA TYR A 140 8.35 -4.98 -0.49
C TYR A 140 9.34 -4.91 0.67
N ILE A 141 10.34 -5.81 0.75
CA ILE A 141 11.43 -5.73 1.73
C ILE A 141 12.32 -4.52 1.43
N LYS A 142 12.64 -4.32 0.14
CA LYS A 142 13.39 -3.14 -0.33
C LYS A 142 12.60 -1.85 -0.09
N LEU A 143 11.30 -1.84 -0.40
CA LEU A 143 10.43 -0.68 -0.11
C LEU A 143 10.44 -0.32 1.38
N TYR A 144 10.41 -1.32 2.25
CA TYR A 144 10.54 -1.13 3.69
C TYR A 144 11.90 -0.55 4.10
N GLN A 145 13.01 -1.09 3.57
CA GLN A 145 14.36 -0.59 3.86
C GLN A 145 14.55 0.86 3.38
N GLU A 146 13.95 1.21 2.25
CA GLU A 146 13.99 2.56 1.68
C GLU A 146 12.98 3.54 2.32
N GLY A 147 12.17 3.08 3.29
CA GLY A 147 11.14 3.92 3.92
C GLY A 147 10.00 4.32 2.98
N LYS A 148 9.77 3.54 1.90
CA LYS A 148 8.74 3.80 0.90
C LYS A 148 7.42 3.13 1.25
N GLY A 149 6.67 3.77 2.14
CA GLY A 149 5.32 3.37 2.53
C GLY A 149 4.98 3.86 3.93
N LEU A 150 3.72 3.69 4.33
CA LEU A 150 3.32 3.86 5.72
C LEU A 150 3.74 2.62 6.50
N ILE A 151 4.76 2.76 7.36
CA ILE A 151 5.27 1.69 8.20
C ILE A 151 4.69 1.85 9.61
N LEU A 152 3.96 0.83 10.08
CA LEU A 152 3.40 0.78 11.42
C LEU A 152 4.01 -0.38 12.21
N HIS A 153 4.49 -0.09 13.41
CA HIS A 153 4.92 -1.11 14.37
C HIS A 153 3.71 -1.78 15.02
N GLN A 154 3.87 -3.06 15.41
CA GLN A 154 2.83 -3.82 16.12
C GLN A 154 2.17 -3.05 17.28
N LEU A 155 2.94 -2.34 18.12
CA LEU A 155 2.37 -1.55 19.21
C LEU A 155 1.48 -0.40 18.72
N GLN A 156 1.84 0.26 17.62
CA GLN A 156 1.01 1.30 17.01
C GLN A 156 -0.30 0.69 16.51
N ILE A 157 -0.22 -0.45 15.83
CA ILE A 157 -1.39 -1.18 15.31
C ILE A 157 -2.31 -1.62 16.43
N LEU A 158 -1.77 -2.19 17.51
CA LEU A 158 -2.53 -2.57 18.70
C LEU A 158 -3.25 -1.36 19.29
N ASN A 159 -2.57 -0.24 19.45
CA ASN A 159 -3.18 0.97 19.98
C ASN A 159 -4.32 1.51 19.07
N MET A 160 -4.12 1.48 17.75
CA MET A 160 -5.13 1.92 16.77
C MET A 160 -6.35 0.99 16.72
N THR A 161 -6.13 -0.31 16.89
CA THR A 161 -7.17 -1.35 16.82
C THR A 161 -7.83 -1.64 18.17
N ASN A 162 -7.53 -0.87 19.22
CA ASN A 162 -7.96 -1.18 20.59
C ASN A 162 -7.61 -2.64 20.98
N TYR A 163 -6.33 -2.98 20.81
CA TYR A 163 -5.76 -4.32 21.02
C TYR A 163 -6.47 -5.40 20.21
N GLY A 164 -6.74 -5.13 18.93
CA GLY A 164 -7.40 -6.07 18.01
C GLY A 164 -8.92 -6.14 18.10
N LYS A 165 -9.56 -5.36 18.98
CA LYS A 165 -11.03 -5.32 19.10
C LYS A 165 -11.71 -4.57 17.96
N LYS A 166 -10.99 -3.71 17.26
CA LYS A 166 -11.47 -2.92 16.12
C LYS A 166 -10.60 -3.16 14.90
N ARG A 167 -11.15 -2.90 13.72
CA ARG A 167 -10.37 -2.88 12.47
C ARG A 167 -9.50 -1.63 12.42
N LEU A 168 -8.37 -1.73 11.73
CA LEU A 168 -7.49 -0.59 11.47
C LEU A 168 -8.14 0.28 10.40
N ALA A 169 -8.47 1.52 10.76
CA ALA A 169 -8.95 2.53 9.83
C ALA A 169 -7.76 3.16 9.07
N ILE A 170 -7.84 3.16 7.75
CA ILE A 170 -6.83 3.67 6.83
C ILE A 170 -7.50 4.63 5.86
N ASP A 171 -7.02 5.86 5.83
CA ASP A 171 -7.39 6.82 4.80
C ASP A 171 -6.43 6.73 3.63
N VAL A 172 -6.97 6.65 2.42
CA VAL A 172 -6.21 6.76 1.18
C VAL A 172 -6.65 8.01 0.43
N ILE A 173 -5.69 8.88 0.12
CA ILE A 173 -5.91 10.11 -0.64
C ILE A 173 -4.93 10.12 -1.80
N ILE A 174 -5.43 10.33 -3.01
CA ILE A 174 -4.61 10.39 -4.22
C ILE A 174 -4.55 11.84 -4.66
N HIS A 175 -3.39 12.47 -4.60
CA HIS A 175 -3.20 13.82 -5.09
C HIS A 175 -2.76 13.82 -6.54
N LYS A 176 -3.11 14.87 -7.29
CA LYS A 176 -2.45 15.21 -8.55
C LYS A 176 -1.38 16.24 -8.22
N GLU A 177 -0.11 15.99 -8.53
CA GLU A 177 0.87 17.09 -8.53
C GLU A 177 0.49 18.10 -9.64
N GLN A 178 0.51 19.37 -9.28
CA GLN A 178 0.28 20.50 -10.18
C GLN A 178 1.51 20.78 -11.03
#